data_AF-A0A8T0RRU2-F1
#
_entry.id   AF-A0A8T0RRU2-F1
#
_cell.length_a   1.000
_cell.length_b   1.000
_cell.length_c   1.000
_cell.angle_alpha   90.00
_cell.angle_beta   90.00
_cell.angle_gamma   90.00
#
_symmetry.space_group_name_H-M   'P 1'
#
loop_
_entity.id
_entity.type
_entity.pdbx_description
1 polymer ?
#
loop_
_entity_poly.entity_id
_entity_poly.type
_entity_poly.pdbx_seq_one_letter_code
_entity_poly.pdbx_strand_id
1 'polypeptide(L)'
;MEALKAMPPAEGNAVVSSAEVVSKVLPKNSSNIFLKNIGVQPISPTKAPTAKERVLEAQLSAERQGSALLQEEVIVLKEKSQSTDEALEKTRRELEEYKRQVEENKKATEETNALMHRFFMINSGANSGPSV
;
A
#
# COMPACT_ATOMS: atom_id res chain seq x y z
N MET A 1 -10.73 44.07 -41.42
CA MET A 1 -10.48 42.61 -41.35
C MET A 1 -9.51 42.18 -42.45
N GLU A 2 -9.77 42.54 -43.70
CA GLU A 2 -8.89 42.24 -44.86
C GLU A 2 -7.43 42.73 -44.70
N ALA A 3 -7.22 43.93 -44.14
CA ALA A 3 -5.87 44.48 -43.95
C ALA A 3 -5.00 43.70 -42.94
N LEU A 4 -5.60 43.01 -41.96
CA LEU A 4 -4.87 42.20 -40.97
C LEU A 4 -4.57 40.80 -41.47
N LYS A 5 -5.37 40.31 -42.41
CA LYS A 5 -5.19 39.03 -43.10
C LYS A 5 -4.11 39.11 -44.18
N ALA A 6 -3.85 40.30 -44.71
CA ALA A 6 -2.87 40.58 -45.76
C ALA A 6 -1.47 40.97 -45.23
N MET A 7 -1.26 41.01 -43.90
CA MET A 7 0.05 41.32 -43.34
C MET A 7 0.96 40.09 -43.50
N PRO A 8 2.08 40.18 -44.23
CA PRO A 8 2.96 39.03 -44.42
C PRO A 8 3.50 38.56 -43.05
N PRO A 9 3.50 37.25 -42.77
CA PRO A 9 4.05 36.74 -41.52
C PRO A 9 5.55 37.06 -41.48
N ALA A 10 6.01 37.71 -40.41
CA ALA A 10 7.44 37.80 -40.14
C ALA A 10 7.99 36.37 -40.02
N GLU A 11 9.11 36.10 -40.69
CA GLU A 11 9.70 34.76 -40.79
C GLU A 11 9.79 34.08 -39.41
N GLY A 12 9.05 32.98 -39.27
CA GLY A 12 9.07 32.13 -38.06
C GLY A 12 7.79 32.11 -37.22
N ASN A 13 6.77 32.93 -37.49
CA ASN A 13 5.51 32.90 -36.74
C ASN A 13 4.38 32.16 -37.46
N ALA A 14 3.58 31.43 -36.69
CA ALA A 14 2.41 30.69 -37.17
C ALA A 14 1.40 31.60 -37.88
N VAL A 15 0.74 31.07 -38.91
CA VAL A 15 -0.32 31.75 -39.66
C VAL A 15 -1.38 32.26 -38.70
N VAL A 16 -1.62 33.57 -38.69
CA VAL A 16 -2.58 34.22 -37.78
C VAL A 16 -3.96 33.60 -37.99
N SER A 17 -4.51 32.99 -36.95
CA SER A 17 -5.79 32.30 -37.05
C SER A 17 -6.92 33.30 -37.27
N SER A 18 -7.94 32.92 -38.04
CA SER A 18 -9.14 33.74 -38.23
C SER A 18 -9.75 34.20 -36.91
N ALA A 19 -9.67 33.38 -35.86
CA ALA A 19 -10.13 33.72 -34.52
C ALA A 19 -9.31 34.86 -33.88
N GLU A 20 -8.00 34.90 -34.11
CA GLU A 20 -7.12 35.97 -33.62
C GLU A 20 -7.34 37.29 -34.38
N VAL A 21 -7.56 37.22 -35.70
CA VAL A 21 -7.91 38.40 -36.50
C VAL A 21 -9.22 39.01 -36.02
N VAL A 22 -10.24 38.18 -35.77
CA VAL A 22 -11.52 38.62 -35.22
C VAL A 22 -11.36 39.18 -33.81
N SER A 23 -10.55 38.55 -32.95
CA SER A 23 -10.26 39.05 -31.60
C SER A 23 -9.56 40.41 -31.59
N LYS A 24 -8.69 40.69 -32.58
CA LYS A 24 -8.01 42.00 -32.72
C LYS A 24 -8.91 43.11 -33.25
N VAL A 25 -9.91 42.76 -34.07
CA VAL A 25 -10.85 43.73 -34.67
C VAL A 25 -12.01 44.05 -33.74
N LEU A 26 -12.42 43.07 -32.93
CA LEU A 26 -13.48 43.25 -31.96
C LEU A 26 -12.97 44.00 -30.72
N PRO A 27 -13.73 44.97 -30.18
CA PRO A 27 -13.42 45.57 -28.88
C PRO A 27 -13.29 44.49 -27.80
N LYS A 28 -12.35 44.64 -26.87
CA LYS A 28 -12.07 43.65 -25.80
C LYS A 28 -13.30 43.19 -24.99
N ASN A 29 -14.38 43.99 -24.98
CA ASN A 29 -15.64 43.70 -24.29
C ASN A 29 -16.79 43.25 -25.21
N SER A 30 -16.55 43.06 -26.51
CA SER A 30 -17.62 42.72 -27.45
C SER A 30 -18.23 41.36 -27.15
N SER A 31 -17.46 40.40 -26.62
CA SER A 31 -17.96 39.09 -26.21
C SER A 31 -18.94 39.23 -25.04
N ASN A 32 -18.61 40.02 -24.02
CA ASN A 32 -19.50 40.31 -22.89
C ASN A 32 -20.79 41.00 -23.34
N ILE A 33 -20.69 41.95 -24.28
CA ILE A 33 -21.85 42.66 -24.82
C ILE A 33 -22.72 41.72 -25.67
N PHE A 34 -22.10 40.91 -26.55
CA PHE A 34 -22.80 39.95 -27.39
C PHE A 34 -23.56 38.93 -26.54
N LEU A 35 -22.89 38.31 -25.57
CA LEU A 35 -23.49 37.35 -24.65
C LEU A 35 -24.67 37.99 -23.90
N LYS A 36 -24.50 39.22 -23.38
CA LYS A 36 -25.58 39.96 -22.72
C LYS A 36 -26.77 40.21 -23.65
N ASN A 37 -26.54 40.54 -24.92
CA ASN A 37 -27.60 40.81 -25.91
C ASN A 37 -28.39 39.55 -26.31
N ILE A 38 -27.76 38.37 -26.28
CA ILE A 38 -28.44 37.09 -26.52
C ILE A 38 -29.00 36.45 -25.22
N GLY A 39 -29.04 37.21 -24.12
CA GLY A 39 -29.56 36.76 -22.83
C GLY A 39 -28.62 35.87 -22.02
N VAL A 40 -27.39 35.68 -22.47
CA VAL A 40 -26.36 34.91 -21.76
C VAL A 40 -25.61 35.85 -20.80
N GLN A 41 -25.84 35.69 -19.49
CA GLN A 41 -25.05 36.42 -18.51
C GLN A 41 -23.60 35.91 -18.51
N PRO A 42 -22.60 36.78 -18.64
CA PRO A 42 -21.22 36.40 -18.47
C PRO A 42 -21.01 35.85 -17.06
N ILE A 43 -20.55 34.61 -16.97
CA ILE A 43 -20.26 33.98 -15.68
C ILE A 43 -19.02 34.69 -15.13
N SER A 44 -19.18 35.47 -14.07
CA SER A 44 -18.04 36.07 -13.38
C SER A 44 -17.14 34.95 -12.85
N PRO A 45 -15.81 34.97 -13.08
CA PRO A 45 -14.90 33.89 -12.71
C PRO A 45 -14.69 33.71 -11.20
N THR A 46 -15.44 34.38 -10.34
CA THR A 46 -15.25 34.38 -8.88
C THR A 46 -16.58 34.34 -8.17
N LYS A 47 -17.33 33.24 -8.30
CA LYS A 47 -18.40 32.96 -7.34
C LYS A 47 -17.74 32.40 -6.09
N ALA A 48 -17.71 33.18 -5.01
CA ALA A 48 -17.19 32.72 -3.74
C ALA A 48 -17.94 31.44 -3.32
N PRO A 49 -17.24 30.42 -2.78
CA PRO A 49 -17.87 29.17 -2.40
C PRO A 49 -18.96 29.45 -1.37
N THR A 50 -20.12 28.88 -1.63
CA THR A 50 -21.29 28.99 -0.77
C THR A 50 -20.99 28.37 0.60
N ALA A 51 -21.71 28.78 1.64
CA ALA A 51 -21.51 28.22 2.99
C ALA A 51 -21.63 26.69 3.00
N LYS A 52 -22.49 26.12 2.15
CA LYS A 52 -22.64 24.67 1.98
C LYS A 52 -21.41 24.01 1.36
N GLU A 53 -20.84 24.60 0.30
CA GLU A 53 -19.61 24.11 -0.33
C GLU A 53 -18.44 24.11 0.64
N ARG A 54 -18.28 25.16 1.45
CA ARG A 54 -17.20 25.22 2.46
C ARG A 54 -17.33 24.14 3.53
N VAL A 55 -18.55 23.83 3.98
CA VAL A 55 -18.79 22.76 4.94
C VAL A 55 -18.48 21.39 4.32
N LEU A 56 -18.87 21.17 3.06
CA LEU A 56 -18.55 19.93 2.35
C LEU A 56 -17.05 19.77 2.15
N GLU A 57 -16.33 20.81 1.76
CA GLU A 57 -14.87 20.79 1.63
C GLU A 57 -14.18 20.47 2.96
N ALA A 58 -14.66 21.07 4.06
CA ALA A 58 -14.14 20.78 5.40
C ALA A 58 -14.36 19.32 5.83
N GLN A 59 -15.55 18.75 5.55
CA GLN A 59 -15.84 17.34 5.82
C GLN A 59 -14.95 16.41 5.00
N LEU A 60 -14.79 16.71 3.71
CA LEU A 60 -13.96 15.90 2.80
C LEU A 60 -12.49 15.94 3.21
N SER A 61 -12.01 17.09 3.68
CA SER A 61 -10.66 17.22 4.25
C SER A 61 -10.50 16.40 5.53
N ALA A 62 -11.48 16.46 6.44
CA ALA A 62 -11.46 15.67 7.67
C ALA A 62 -11.50 14.16 7.39
N GLU A 63 -12.33 13.73 6.45
CA GLU A 63 -12.43 12.32 6.05
C GLU A 63 -11.13 11.83 5.40
N ARG A 64 -10.50 12.62 4.52
CA ARG A 64 -9.21 12.28 3.92
C ARG A 64 -8.12 12.12 4.97
N GLN A 65 -8.07 13.02 5.96
CA GLN A 65 -7.13 12.92 7.06
C GLN A 65 -7.39 11.67 7.92
N GLY A 66 -8.66 11.41 8.26
CA GLY A 66 -9.04 10.20 9.00
C GLY A 66 -8.68 8.91 8.24
N SER A 67 -8.93 8.88 6.93
CA SER A 67 -8.59 7.74 6.08
C SER A 67 -7.08 7.52 5.99
N ALA A 68 -6.29 8.58 5.90
CA ALA A 68 -4.83 8.49 5.90
C ALA A 68 -4.29 7.88 7.20
N LEU A 69 -4.80 8.31 8.35
CA LEU A 69 -4.42 7.76 9.66
C LEU A 69 -4.79 6.28 9.78
N LEU A 70 -5.99 5.90 9.33
CA LEU A 70 -6.42 4.50 9.34
C LEU A 70 -5.56 3.63 8.40
N GLN A 71 -5.18 4.14 7.23
CA GLN A 71 -4.29 3.42 6.33
C GLN A 71 -2.91 3.18 6.95
N GLU A 72 -2.36 4.19 7.63
CA GLU A 72 -1.10 4.06 8.37
C GLU A 72 -1.21 3.00 9.47
N GLU A 73 -2.26 3.04 10.28
CA GLU A 73 -2.51 2.04 11.33
C GLU A 73 -2.62 0.62 10.76
N VAL A 74 -3.32 0.45 9.63
CA VAL A 74 -3.45 -0.85 8.97
C VAL A 74 -2.11 -1.36 8.47
N ILE A 75 -1.25 -0.49 7.91
CA ILE A 75 0.09 -0.87 7.46
C ILE A 75 0.92 -1.35 8.66
N VAL A 76 0.95 -0.57 9.74
CA VAL A 76 1.69 -0.92 10.96
C VAL A 76 1.19 -2.25 11.56
N LEU A 77 -0.13 -2.43 11.64
CA LEU A 77 -0.71 -3.67 12.14
C LEU A 77 -0.37 -4.87 11.26
N LYS A 78 -0.35 -4.70 9.94
CA LYS A 78 -0.01 -5.76 8.99
C LYS A 78 1.46 -6.15 9.06
N GLU A 79 2.36 -5.18 9.21
CA GLU A 79 3.79 -5.45 9.43
C GLU A 79 4.01 -6.20 10.75
N LYS A 80 3.34 -5.77 11.82
CA LYS A 80 3.39 -6.44 13.11
C LYS A 80 2.83 -7.86 13.04
N SER A 81 1.71 -8.08 12.33
CA SER A 81 1.13 -9.42 12.18
C SER A 81 2.08 -10.33 11.41
N GLN A 82 2.66 -9.86 10.30
CA GLN A 82 3.63 -10.64 9.53
C GLN A 82 4.85 -11.01 10.37
N SER A 83 5.41 -10.07 11.13
CA SER A 83 6.54 -10.35 12.02
C SER A 83 6.18 -11.36 13.11
N THR A 84 4.95 -11.29 13.63
CA THR A 84 4.45 -12.24 14.64
C THR A 84 4.28 -13.63 14.04
N ASP A 85 3.72 -13.74 12.84
CA ASP A 85 3.55 -15.02 12.13
C ASP A 85 4.90 -15.67 11.81
N GLU A 86 5.89 -14.89 11.37
CA GLU A 86 7.26 -15.39 11.14
C GLU A 86 7.91 -15.90 12.43
N ALA A 87 7.74 -15.19 13.54
CA ALA A 87 8.25 -15.61 14.85
C ALA A 87 7.56 -16.88 15.35
N LEU A 88 6.25 -17.01 15.13
CA LEU A 88 5.48 -18.21 15.46
C LEU A 88 5.94 -19.40 14.63
N GLU A 89 6.13 -19.22 13.33
CA GLU A 89 6.63 -20.28 12.44
C GLU A 89 8.05 -20.75 12.81
N LYS A 90 8.91 -19.81 13.22
CA LYS A 90 10.24 -20.17 13.74
C LYS A 90 10.13 -20.98 15.03
N THR A 91 9.33 -20.53 15.98
CA THR A 91 9.12 -21.22 17.27
C THR A 91 8.54 -22.61 17.06
N ARG A 92 7.61 -22.75 16.11
CA ARG A 92 7.00 -24.02 15.74
C ARG A 92 8.06 -25.01 15.22
N ARG A 93 8.93 -24.57 14.31
CA ARG A 93 10.02 -25.39 13.78
C ARG A 93 10.99 -25.83 14.87
N GLU A 94 11.43 -24.92 15.73
CA GLU A 94 12.31 -25.24 16.85
C GLU A 94 11.67 -26.28 17.80
N LEU A 95 10.37 -26.17 18.04
CA LEU A 95 9.63 -27.11 18.89
C LEU A 95 9.50 -28.49 18.23
N GLU A 96 9.29 -28.55 16.91
CA GLU A 96 9.28 -29.80 16.14
C GLU A 96 10.66 -30.49 16.16
N GLU A 97 11.74 -29.72 15.99
CA GLU A 97 13.12 -30.24 16.11
C GLU A 97 13.43 -30.74 17.52
N TYR A 98 13.05 -29.98 18.54
CA TYR A 98 13.23 -30.40 19.94
C TYR A 98 12.49 -31.70 20.24
N LYS A 99 11.23 -31.83 19.79
CA LYS A 99 10.46 -33.08 19.92
C LYS A 99 11.17 -34.25 19.26
N ARG A 100 11.73 -34.04 18.06
CA ARG A 100 12.48 -35.08 17.36
C ARG A 100 13.70 -35.53 18.17
N GLN A 101 14.48 -34.58 18.68
CA GLN A 101 15.66 -34.89 19.52
C GLN A 101 15.28 -35.64 20.79
N VAL A 102 14.18 -35.26 21.44
CA VAL A 102 13.67 -35.97 22.63
C VAL A 102 13.34 -37.42 22.30
N GLU A 103 12.66 -37.69 21.18
CA GLU A 103 12.29 -39.05 20.83
C GLU A 103 13.50 -39.90 20.40
N GLU A 104 14.46 -39.29 19.70
CA GLU A 104 15.74 -39.93 19.38
C GLU A 104 16.54 -40.26 20.64
N ASN A 105 16.61 -39.33 21.59
CA ASN A 105 17.29 -39.54 22.87
C ASN A 105 16.60 -40.64 23.69
N LYS A 106 15.27 -40.61 23.78
CA LYS A 106 14.47 -41.64 24.44
C LYS A 106 14.76 -43.01 23.85
N LYS A 107 14.74 -43.15 22.52
CA LYS A 107 15.09 -44.42 21.85
C LYS A 107 16.51 -44.88 22.21
N ALA A 108 17.49 -43.98 22.18
CA ALA A 108 18.86 -44.32 22.56
C ALA A 108 18.97 -44.76 24.04
N THR A 109 18.20 -44.15 24.94
CA THR A 109 18.15 -44.57 26.35
C THR A 109 17.49 -45.94 26.51
N GLU A 110 16.44 -46.25 25.76
CA GLU A 110 15.77 -47.55 25.77
C GLU A 110 16.72 -48.66 25.27
N GLU A 111 17.45 -48.41 24.17
CA GLU A 111 18.48 -49.32 23.65
C GLU A 111 19.62 -49.53 24.65
N THR A 112 20.10 -48.45 25.27
CA THR A 112 21.15 -48.52 26.30
C THR A 112 20.68 -49.33 27.52
N ASN A 113 19.45 -49.10 27.99
CA ASN A 113 18.87 -49.85 29.11
C ASN A 113 18.72 -51.34 28.76
N ALA A 114 18.24 -51.67 27.55
CA ALA A 114 18.14 -53.04 27.09
C ALA A 114 19.51 -53.75 27.04
N LEU A 115 20.55 -53.06 26.59
CA LEU A 115 21.91 -53.58 26.58
C LEU A 115 22.44 -53.80 28.01
N MET A 116 22.22 -52.85 28.92
CA MET A 116 22.59 -53.01 30.33
C MET A 116 21.90 -54.23 30.95
N HIS A 117 20.59 -54.40 30.72
CA HIS A 117 19.86 -55.58 31.19
C HIS A 117 20.47 -56.89 30.67
N ARG A 118 20.84 -56.96 29.38
CA ARG A 118 21.53 -58.13 28.81
C ARG A 118 22.88 -58.41 29.48
N PHE A 119 23.70 -57.37 29.69
CA PHE A 119 24.97 -57.52 30.41
C PHE A 119 24.77 -58.04 31.84
N PHE A 120 23.80 -57.50 32.57
CA PHE A 120 23.49 -57.99 33.92
C PHE A 120 23.05 -59.45 33.92
N MET A 121 22.22 -59.89 32.96
CA MET A 121 21.80 -61.29 32.87
C MET A 121 22.97 -62.23 32.59
N ILE A 122 23.89 -61.85 31.70
CA ILE A 122 25.10 -62.65 31.39
C ILE A 122 25.99 -62.78 32.64
N ASN A 123 26.26 -61.67 33.33
CA ASN A 123 27.11 -61.68 34.52
C ASN A 123 26.47 -62.40 35.71
N SER A 124 25.13 -62.36 35.83
CA SER A 124 24.40 -63.07 36.88
C SER A 124 24.31 -64.58 36.62
N GLY A 125 24.15 -65.00 35.36
CA GLY A 125 24.16 -66.42 34.97
C GLY A 125 25.56 -67.06 34.97
N ALA A 126 26.62 -66.25 34.81
CA ALA A 126 28.01 -66.72 34.94
C ALA A 126 28.42 -66.99 36.41
N ASN A 127 27.75 -66.36 37.38
CA ASN A 127 28.03 -66.54 38.81
C ASN A 127 27.23 -67.68 39.47
N SER A 128 26.44 -68.42 38.69
CA SER A 128 25.69 -69.63 39.11
C SER A 128 26.25 -70.91 38.47
N GLY A 129 27.57 -71.01 38.35
CA GLY A 129 28.24 -72.31 38.14
C GLY A 129 27.94 -73.25 39.31
N PRO A 130 27.89 -74.58 39.09
CA PRO A 130 27.36 -75.51 40.08
C PRO A 130 28.19 -75.43 41.36
N SER A 131 27.54 -75.10 42.49
CA SER A 131 28.10 -75.37 43.81
C SER A 131 28.33 -76.87 43.92
N VAL A 132 29.61 -77.25 44.10
CA VAL A 132 30.06 -78.61 44.43
C VAL A 132 29.50 -79.02 45.79
#